data_AF-A0A1T4XLX2-F1
#
_entry.id   AF-A0A1T4XLX2-F1
#
_cell.length_a   1.000
_cell.length_b   1.000
_cell.length_c   1.000
_cell.angle_alpha   90.00
_cell.angle_beta   90.00
_cell.angle_gamma   90.00
#
_symmetry.space_group_name_H-M   'P 1'
#
loop_
_entity.id
_entity.type
_entity.pdbx_description
1 polymer ?
#
loop_
_entity_poly.entity_id
_entity_poly.type
_entity_poly.pdbx_seq_one_letter_code
_entity_poly.pdbx_strand_id
1 'polypeptide(L)' 'MDLWFIIKDRYMLLSVLLIILLVCLFLLLATWKRRSDIPKILTLIITTICTVIIVLSIFALVFAVSFGYNS' A
#
# COMPACT_ATOMS: atom_id res chain seq x y z
N MET A 1 -18.26 -7.70 17.01
CA MET A 1 -18.59 -8.25 15.69
C MET A 1 -17.28 -8.60 15.02
N ASP A 2 -17.18 -9.83 14.57
CA ASP A 2 -15.93 -10.45 14.17
C ASP A 2 -15.34 -9.73 12.96
N LEU A 3 -14.02 -9.52 12.93
CA LEU A 3 -13.27 -8.92 11.81
C LEU A 3 -13.74 -9.39 10.42
N TRP A 4 -14.23 -10.62 10.35
CA TRP A 4 -14.87 -11.24 9.19
C TRP A 4 -16.02 -10.42 8.59
N PHE A 5 -16.86 -9.79 9.42
CA PHE A 5 -18.01 -9.00 8.96
C PHE A 5 -17.57 -7.69 8.32
N ILE A 6 -16.55 -7.02 8.89
CA ILE A 6 -15.96 -5.78 8.36
C ILE A 6 -15.27 -6.06 7.02
N ILE A 7 -14.53 -7.16 6.94
CA ILE A 7 -13.86 -7.58 5.71
C ILE A 7 -14.88 -7.89 4.62
N LYS A 8 -16.02 -8.52 4.95
CA LYS A 8 -17.07 -8.86 3.98
C LYS A 8 -17.76 -7.61 3.44
N ASP A 9 -18.05 -6.63 4.29
CA ASP A 9 -18.75 -5.39 3.91
C ASP A 9 -17.87 -4.46 3.06
N ARG A 10 -16.58 -4.36 3.39
CA ARG A 10 -15.64 -3.41 2.75
C ARG A 10 -14.55 -4.08 1.93
N TYR A 11 -14.78 -5.33 1.51
CA TYR A 11 -13.80 -6.16 0.80
C TYR A 11 -13.25 -5.47 -0.45
N MET A 12 -14.08 -4.73 -1.18
CA MET A 12 -13.67 -3.99 -2.37
C MET A 12 -12.63 -2.90 -2.05
N LEU A 13 -12.85 -2.11 -1.00
CA LEU A 13 -11.94 -1.03 -0.64
C LEU A 13 -10.63 -1.59 -0.06
N LEU A 14 -10.72 -2.60 0.81
CA LEU A 14 -9.55 -3.28 1.39
C LEU A 14 -8.71 -4.00 0.33
N SER A 15 -9.35 -4.67 -0.64
CA SER A 15 -8.63 -5.34 -1.72
C SER A 15 -7.88 -4.36 -2.62
N VAL A 16 -8.48 -3.21 -2.96
CA VAL A 16 -7.78 -2.16 -3.72
C VAL A 16 -6.55 -1.65 -2.96
N LEU A 17 -6.67 -1.37 -1.66
CA LEU A 17 -5.53 -0.94 -0.83
C LEU A 17 -4.42 -2.01 -0.78
N LEU A 18 -4.78 -3.29 -0.66
CA LEU A 18 -3.84 -4.40 -0.69
C LEU A 18 -3.12 -4.54 -2.05
N ILE A 19 -3.85 -4.36 -3.15
CA ILE A 19 -3.26 -4.40 -4.50
C ILE A 19 -2.26 -3.26 -4.66
N ILE A 20 -2.59 -2.04 -4.22
CA ILE A 20 -1.68 -0.89 -4.26
C ILE A 20 -0.40 -1.16 -3.47
N LEU A 21 -0.52 -1.76 -2.27
CA LEU A 21 0.64 -2.15 -1.46
C LEU A 21 1.51 -3.17 -2.19
N LEU A 22 0.92 -4.21 -2.77
CA LEU A 22 1.63 -5.23 -3.55
C LEU A 22 2.37 -4.63 -4.75
N VAL A 23 1.72 -3.74 -5.49
CA VAL A 23 2.32 -3.04 -6.64
C VAL A 23 3.50 -2.19 -6.19
N CYS A 24 3.37 -1.40 -5.12
CA CYS A 24 4.47 -0.61 -4.59
C CYS A 24 5.64 -1.48 -4.13
N LEU A 25 5.37 -2.61 -3.48
CA LEU A 25 6.40 -3.54 -3.05
C LEU A 25 7.14 -4.15 -4.23
N PHE A 26 6.42 -4.54 -5.28
CA PHE A 26 6.99 -5.08 -6.50
C PHE A 26 7.83 -4.04 -7.24
N LEU A 27 7.36 -2.80 -7.29
CA LEU A 27 8.09 -1.69 -7.90
C LEU A 27 9.39 -1.39 -7.14
N LEU A 28 9.36 -1.39 -5.81
CA LEU A 28 10.55 -1.26 -4.97
C LEU A 28 11.52 -2.41 -5.19
N LEU A 29 11.03 -3.65 -5.27
CA LEU A 29 11.86 -4.83 -5.51
C LEU A 29 12.54 -4.79 -6.89
N ALA A 30 11.78 -4.41 -7.93
CA ALA A 30 12.29 -4.26 -9.29
C ALA A 30 13.33 -3.13 -9.38
N THR A 31 13.06 -2.00 -8.74
CA THR A 31 13.97 -0.86 -8.64
C THR A 31 15.24 -1.22 -7.89
N TRP A 32 15.12 -1.97 -6.78
CA TRP A 32 16.27 -2.45 -6.02
C TRP A 32 17.13 -3.44 -6.84
N LYS A 33 16.49 -4.35 -7.56
CA LYS A 33 17.18 -5.36 -8.39
C LYS A 33 17.97 -4.72 -9.54
N ARG A 34 17.48 -3.62 -10.11
CA ARG A 34 18.10 -2.87 -11.20
C ARG A 34 18.79 -1.58 -10.75
N ARG A 35 19.05 -1.41 -9.44
CA ARG A 35 19.60 -0.16 -8.88
C ARG A 35 20.95 0.26 -9.46
N SER A 36 21.71 -0.67 -10.03
CA SER A 36 23.01 -0.42 -10.65
C SER A 36 22.87 0.16 -12.06
N ASP A 37 21.78 -0.17 -12.76
CA ASP A 37 21.50 0.27 -14.13
C ASP A 37 20.64 1.54 -14.16
N ILE A 38 19.90 1.81 -13.08
CA ILE A 38 18.98 2.95 -12.95
C ILE A 38 19.74 4.15 -12.36
N PRO A 39 19.56 5.37 -12.89
CA PRO A 39 20.18 6.57 -12.33
C PRO A 39 19.77 6.76 -10.86
N LYS A 40 20.73 7.07 -9.99
CA LYS A 40 20.55 7.18 -8.53
C LYS A 40 19.38 8.10 -8.14
N ILE A 41 19.19 9.20 -8.87
CA ILE A 41 18.10 10.15 -8.66
C ILE A 41 16.74 9.50 -8.93
N LEU A 42 16.62 8.68 -9.98
CA LEU A 42 15.37 8.03 -10.33
C LEU A 42 15.01 6.94 -9.31
N THR A 43 16.00 6.17 -8.86
CA THR A 43 15.84 5.22 -7.74
C THR A 43 15.34 5.96 -6.50
N LEU A 44 15.95 7.11 -6.15
CA LEU A 44 15.52 7.93 -5.01
C LEU A 44 14.05 8.35 -5.15
N ILE A 45 13.68 8.96 -6.27
CA ILE A 45 12.31 9.43 -6.54
C ILE A 45 11.30 8.28 -6.43
N ILE A 46 11.58 7.15 -7.08
CA ILE A 46 10.69 5.97 -7.03
C ILE A 46 10.54 5.47 -5.60
N THR A 47 11.64 5.34 -4.86
CA THR A 47 11.59 4.88 -3.47
C THR A 47 10.82 5.85 -2.57
N THR A 48 10.99 7.15 -2.73
CA THR A 48 10.26 8.17 -1.97
C THR A 48 8.75 8.13 -2.28
N ILE A 49 8.37 8.04 -3.55
CA ILE A 49 6.95 7.98 -3.93
C ILE A 49 6.31 6.68 -3.41
N CYS A 50 6.96 5.52 -3.60
CA CYS A 50 6.44 4.25 -3.10
C CYS A 50 6.31 4.24 -1.58
N THR A 51 7.30 4.77 -0.85
CA THR A 51 7.22 4.84 0.63
C THR A 51 6.07 5.72 1.10
N VAL A 52 5.86 6.89 0.49
CA VAL A 52 4.71 7.76 0.80
C VAL A 52 3.39 7.06 0.53
N ILE A 53 3.25 6.39 -0.62
CA ILE A 53 2.03 5.65 -0.97
C ILE A 53 1.78 4.52 0.03
N ILE A 54 2.81 3.74 0.39
CA ILE A 54 2.68 2.65 1.37
C ILE A 54 2.19 3.19 2.71
N VAL A 55 2.78 4.28 3.22
CA VAL A 55 2.38 4.89 4.50
C VAL A 55 0.93 5.35 4.45
N LEU A 56 0.53 6.06 3.39
CA LEU A 56 -0.85 6.51 3.21
C LEU A 56 -1.84 5.34 3.09
N SER A 57 -1.48 4.29 2.36
CA SER A 57 -2.32 3.09 2.22
C SER A 57 -2.47 2.34 3.54
N ILE A 58 -1.41 2.22 4.34
CA ILE A 58 -1.49 1.62 5.68
C ILE A 58 -2.37 2.47 6.58
N PHE A 59 -2.19 3.80 6.58
CA PHE A 59 -3.01 4.70 7.38
C PHE A 59 -4.49 4.61 7.00
N ALA A 60 -4.80 4.60 5.70
CA ALA A 60 -6.14 4.42 5.19
C ALA A 60 -6.72 3.04 5.58
N LEU A 61 -5.91 1.98 5.58
CA LEU A 61 -6.34 0.64 5.97
C LEU A 61 -6.67 0.58 7.47
N VAL A 62 -5.82 1.14 8.32
CA VAL A 62 -6.08 1.26 9.77
C VAL A 62 -7.35 2.08 10.00
N PHE A 63 -7.51 3.22 9.31
CA PHE A 63 -8.70 4.05 9.45
C PHE A 63 -9.97 3.33 8.99
N ALA A 64 -9.92 2.64 7.84
CA ALA A 64 -11.04 1.89 7.30
C ALA A 64 -11.48 0.74 8.23
N VAL A 65 -10.53 0.07 8.89
CA VAL A 65 -10.81 -1.02 9.84
C VAL A 65 -11.29 -0.48 11.19
N SER A 66 -10.66 0.58 11.72
CA SER A 66 -10.98 1.14 13.05
C SER A 66 -12.24 2.00 13.07
N PHE A 67 -12.44 2.86 12.08
CA PHE A 67 -13.59 3.78 12.03
C PHE A 67 -14.74 3.26 11.16
N GLY A 68 -14.51 2.17 10.40
CA GLY A 68 -15.58 1.53 9.65
C GLY A 68 -16.63 0.83 10.49
N TYR A 69 -16.38 0.68 11.79
CA TYR A 69 -17.28 0.05 12.75
C TYR A 69 -18.31 1.02 13.35
N ASN A 70 -18.16 2.34 13.15
CA ASN A 70 -18.94 3.36 13.83
C ASN A 70 -20.09 3.95 12.98
N SER A 71 -20.66 3.17 12.06
CA SER A 71 -21.89 3.50 11.31
C SER A 71 -22.81 2.30 11.25
#